data_AF-A0A958FIY4-F1
#
_entry.id   AF-A0A958FIY4-F1
#
_cell.length_a   1.000
_cell.length_b   1.000
_cell.length_c   1.000
_cell.angle_alpha   90.00
_cell.angle_beta   90.00
_cell.angle_gamma   90.00
#
_symmetry.space_group_name_H-M   'P 1'
#
loop_
_entity.id
_entity.type
_entity.pdbx_description
1 polymer ?
#
loop_
_entity_poly.entity_id
_entity_poly.type
_entity_poly.pdbx_seq_one_letter_code
_entity_poly.pdbx_strand_id
1 'polypeptide(L)'
;WSFWPWKKMDTRNTPYSINRPANWDQIAAYSRGGDKPAAGVAQQAFDELIDNIQLANCFYFPDVVNSIFRRAPVRIEAENYGHQGYNISYYVADTTQRSEYYRVKEPVRIELIDFVENQFWSQQYVRLQKAEWVAYNFENPELQSARIVVRVKKETDSAAFIFSLNGAAETYTVGGADWMEIVADASGLKPGQNTIKLTVTNGEIGFDWVDILPN
;
A
#
# COMPACT_ATOMS: atom_id res chain seq x y z
N TRP A 1 -4.90 7.50 19.37
CA TRP A 1 -4.23 7.56 18.05
C TRP A 1 -4.82 8.72 17.27
N SER A 2 -3.99 9.48 16.56
CA SER A 2 -4.40 10.67 15.79
C SER A 2 -3.74 10.59 14.42
N PHE A 3 -4.53 10.34 13.37
CA PHE A 3 -4.04 10.42 12.00
C PHE A 3 -4.10 11.86 11.52
N TRP A 4 -2.94 12.45 11.25
CA TRP A 4 -2.87 13.79 10.68
C TRP A 4 -2.25 13.78 9.29
N PRO A 5 -2.88 14.42 8.30
CA PRO A 5 -4.23 15.01 8.35
C PRO A 5 -5.30 13.98 8.01
N TRP A 6 -6.41 14.00 8.76
CA TRP A 6 -7.58 13.16 8.49
C TRP A 6 -8.49 13.73 7.39
N LYS A 7 -8.37 15.03 7.12
CA LYS A 7 -9.13 15.77 6.12
C LYS A 7 -8.23 16.79 5.44
N LYS A 8 -8.24 16.82 4.11
CA LYS A 8 -7.49 17.75 3.25
C LYS A 8 -8.37 18.25 2.12
N MET A 9 -8.03 19.36 1.49
CA MET A 9 -8.73 19.85 0.30
C MET A 9 -8.18 19.19 -0.96
N ASP A 10 -9.07 18.67 -1.79
CA ASP A 10 -8.77 18.17 -3.14
C ASP A 10 -7.62 17.15 -3.20
N THR A 11 -7.65 16.18 -2.28
CA THR A 11 -6.69 15.07 -2.25
C THR A 11 -7.38 13.72 -2.16
N ARG A 12 -6.66 12.65 -2.50
CA ARG A 12 -7.15 11.27 -2.40
C ARG A 12 -6.42 10.43 -1.34
N ASN A 13 -5.50 11.05 -0.57
CA ASN A 13 -4.64 10.35 0.38
C ASN A 13 -5.01 10.61 1.85
N THR A 14 -6.25 11.02 2.10
CA THR A 14 -6.80 11.22 3.45
C THR A 14 -8.21 10.65 3.52
N PRO A 15 -8.69 10.21 4.70
CA PRO A 15 -10.05 9.67 4.85
C PRO A 15 -11.14 10.57 4.28
N TYR A 16 -11.03 11.90 4.44
CA TYR A 16 -11.98 12.86 3.86
C TYR A 16 -11.27 13.88 2.97
N SER A 17 -11.92 14.24 1.86
CA SER A 17 -11.48 15.33 0.99
C SER A 17 -12.53 16.42 0.90
N ILE A 18 -12.10 17.66 1.14
CA ILE A 18 -12.91 18.87 0.99
C ILE A 18 -12.95 19.21 -0.50
N ASN A 19 -14.15 19.44 -1.04
CA ASN A 19 -14.29 19.97 -2.39
C ASN A 19 -13.63 21.34 -2.46
N ARG A 20 -12.72 21.52 -3.41
CA ARG A 20 -12.01 22.79 -3.59
C ARG A 20 -13.00 23.88 -4.01
N PRO A 21 -13.07 25.02 -3.29
CA PRO A 21 -13.90 26.14 -3.69
C PRO A 21 -13.52 26.70 -5.06
N ALA A 22 -14.48 27.35 -5.73
CA ALA A 22 -14.20 28.17 -6.89
C ALA A 22 -13.21 29.29 -6.55
N ASN A 23 -12.33 29.63 -7.50
CA ASN A 23 -11.29 30.67 -7.35
C ASN A 23 -10.25 30.43 -6.23
N TRP A 24 -10.22 29.26 -5.59
CA TRP A 24 -9.26 28.95 -4.52
C TRP A 24 -7.80 29.11 -4.96
N ASP A 25 -7.50 28.87 -6.24
CA ASP A 25 -6.15 29.04 -6.79
C ASP A 25 -5.64 30.49 -6.68
N GLN A 26 -6.53 31.49 -6.73
CA GLN A 26 -6.15 32.89 -6.53
C GLN A 26 -5.77 33.17 -5.07
N ILE A 27 -6.48 32.56 -4.12
CA ILE A 27 -6.18 32.64 -2.69
C ILE A 27 -4.84 31.98 -2.40
N ALA A 28 -4.62 30.78 -2.94
CA ALA A 28 -3.35 30.06 -2.81
C ALA A 28 -2.18 30.84 -3.43
N ALA A 29 -2.36 31.43 -4.62
CA ALA A 29 -1.34 32.26 -5.25
C ALA A 29 -0.99 33.49 -4.40
N TYR A 30 -1.99 34.21 -3.87
CA TYR A 30 -1.76 35.37 -3.00
C TYR A 30 -0.96 35.00 -1.74
N SER A 31 -1.25 33.85 -1.12
CA SER A 31 -0.49 33.35 0.04
C SER A 31 1.00 33.09 -0.25
N ARG A 32 1.37 32.98 -1.54
CA ARG A 32 2.73 32.75 -2.03
C ARG A 32 3.34 34.01 -2.66
N GLY A 33 2.76 35.18 -2.41
CA GLY A 33 3.23 36.47 -2.90
C GLY A 33 2.70 36.87 -4.28
N GLY A 34 1.69 36.17 -4.81
CA GLY A 34 0.97 36.58 -6.03
C GLY A 34 0.06 37.78 -5.81
N ASP A 35 -0.74 38.12 -6.81
CA ASP A 35 -1.65 39.27 -6.75
C ASP A 35 -2.77 39.06 -5.73
N LYS A 36 -3.15 40.16 -5.06
CA LYS A 36 -4.27 40.15 -4.12
C LYS A 36 -5.60 40.02 -4.88
N PRO A 37 -6.41 38.97 -4.64
CA PRO A 37 -7.70 38.84 -5.28
C PRO A 37 -8.65 39.96 -4.85
N ALA A 38 -9.63 40.28 -5.70
CA ALA A 38 -10.69 41.20 -5.35
C ALA A 38 -11.44 40.70 -4.10
N ALA A 39 -11.81 41.62 -3.20
CA ALA A 39 -12.42 41.26 -1.92
C ALA A 39 -13.65 40.34 -2.06
N GLY A 40 -14.53 40.63 -3.05
CA GLY A 40 -15.70 39.79 -3.32
C GLY A 40 -15.38 38.37 -3.79
N VAL A 41 -14.29 38.20 -4.57
CA VAL A 41 -13.82 36.87 -5.02
C VAL A 41 -13.28 36.08 -3.84
N ALA A 42 -12.49 36.73 -2.97
CA ALA A 42 -11.97 36.07 -1.77
C ALA A 42 -13.09 35.67 -0.81
N GLN A 43 -14.07 36.56 -0.59
CA GLN A 43 -15.22 36.26 0.24
C GLN A 43 -16.00 35.05 -0.28
N GLN A 44 -16.34 35.02 -1.57
CA GLN A 44 -17.03 33.87 -2.18
C GLN A 44 -16.26 32.55 -1.99
N ALA A 45 -14.94 32.56 -2.18
CA ALA A 45 -14.13 31.35 -2.01
C ALA A 45 -14.09 30.85 -0.56
N PHE A 46 -14.08 31.77 0.42
CA PHE A 46 -14.12 31.40 1.84
C PHE A 46 -15.52 31.00 2.31
N ASP A 47 -16.57 31.64 1.82
CA ASP A 47 -17.96 31.26 2.10
C ASP A 47 -18.21 29.83 1.61
N GLU A 48 -17.79 29.52 0.38
CA GLU A 48 -17.88 28.16 -0.16
C GLU A 48 -16.97 27.16 0.60
N LEU A 49 -15.80 27.59 1.10
CA LEU A 49 -14.98 26.73 1.96
C LEU A 49 -15.70 26.35 3.25
N ILE A 50 -16.41 27.30 3.89
CA ILE A 50 -17.16 27.07 5.13
C ILE A 50 -18.23 25.99 4.90
N ASP A 51 -18.87 26.00 3.72
CA ASP A 51 -19.82 24.97 3.34
C ASP A 51 -19.12 23.64 3.01
N ASN A 52 -18.10 23.66 2.15
CA ASN A 52 -17.42 22.44 1.68
C ASN A 52 -16.68 21.71 2.81
N ILE A 53 -16.17 22.42 3.82
CA ILE A 53 -15.39 21.80 4.92
C ILE A 53 -16.26 20.99 5.89
N GLN A 54 -17.59 21.15 5.85
CA GLN A 54 -18.50 20.33 6.64
C GLN A 54 -18.35 18.86 6.26
N LEU A 55 -18.36 17.96 7.25
CA LEU A 55 -18.10 16.54 7.01
C LEU A 55 -19.08 15.93 6.01
N ALA A 56 -20.35 16.33 6.08
CA ALA A 56 -21.41 15.86 5.18
C ALA A 56 -21.18 16.25 3.71
N ASN A 57 -20.35 17.27 3.45
CA ASN A 57 -20.04 17.77 2.11
C ASN A 57 -18.67 17.28 1.60
N CYS A 58 -17.92 16.54 2.42
CA CYS A 58 -16.64 15.97 2.04
C CYS A 58 -16.80 14.61 1.35
N PHE A 59 -15.92 14.31 0.40
CA PHE A 59 -15.82 12.95 -0.16
C PHE A 59 -15.09 12.02 0.80
N TYR A 60 -15.64 10.84 1.05
CA TYR A 60 -15.04 9.83 1.93
C TYR A 60 -14.27 8.76 1.13
N PHE A 61 -13.03 8.51 1.52
CA PHE A 61 -12.11 7.52 0.93
C PHE A 61 -11.97 6.31 1.87
N PRO A 62 -12.81 5.28 1.73
CA PRO A 62 -12.77 4.10 2.60
C PRO A 62 -11.49 3.27 2.43
N ASP A 63 -10.88 3.30 1.25
CA ASP A 63 -9.61 2.68 0.90
C ASP A 63 -8.44 3.23 1.72
N VAL A 64 -8.41 4.53 2.01
CA VAL A 64 -7.40 5.13 2.89
C VAL A 64 -7.55 4.59 4.31
N VAL A 65 -8.78 4.51 4.82
CA VAL A 65 -9.07 3.95 6.15
C VAL A 65 -8.69 2.48 6.21
N ASN A 66 -9.07 1.72 5.19
CA ASN A 66 -8.71 0.31 5.08
C ASN A 66 -7.20 0.09 5.05
N SER A 67 -6.46 0.91 4.31
CA SER A 67 -5.00 0.84 4.25
C SER A 67 -4.34 1.13 5.60
N ILE A 68 -4.81 2.17 6.30
CA ILE A 68 -4.32 2.53 7.64
C ILE A 68 -4.49 1.39 8.64
N PHE A 69 -5.64 0.70 8.60
CA PHE A 69 -5.96 -0.40 9.51
C PHE A 69 -5.60 -1.78 8.97
N ARG A 70 -4.97 -1.86 7.77
CA ARG A 70 -4.74 -3.10 7.02
C ARG A 70 -5.99 -3.98 6.97
N ARG A 71 -7.11 -3.41 6.56
CA ARG A 71 -8.44 -4.02 6.63
C ARG A 71 -8.98 -4.30 5.25
N ALA A 72 -9.42 -5.52 4.97
CA ALA A 72 -10.01 -5.87 3.69
C ALA A 72 -11.25 -4.99 3.37
N PRO A 73 -11.44 -4.57 2.11
CA PRO A 73 -10.51 -4.71 0.99
C PRO A 73 -9.29 -3.78 1.10
N VAL A 74 -8.09 -4.29 0.78
CA VAL A 74 -6.82 -3.58 0.92
C VAL A 74 -5.73 -4.12 -0.01
N ARG A 75 -4.87 -3.22 -0.50
CA ARG A 75 -3.56 -3.55 -1.07
C ARG A 75 -2.48 -3.45 0.00
N ILE A 76 -1.62 -4.44 0.09
CA ILE A 76 -0.44 -4.42 0.93
C ILE A 76 0.79 -4.51 0.02
N GLU A 77 1.50 -3.39 -0.13
CA GLU A 77 2.81 -3.38 -0.82
C GLU A 77 3.78 -4.33 -0.12
N ALA A 78 4.62 -5.03 -0.88
CA ALA A 78 5.43 -6.12 -0.35
C ALA A 78 6.47 -5.61 0.66
N GLU A 79 7.04 -4.42 0.43
CA GLU A 79 7.95 -3.75 1.37
C GLU A 79 7.30 -3.41 2.72
N ASN A 80 5.95 -3.41 2.77
CA ASN A 80 5.15 -3.22 3.98
C ASN A 80 4.85 -4.52 4.74
N TYR A 81 5.74 -5.52 4.63
CA TYR A 81 5.75 -6.70 5.51
C TYR A 81 5.77 -6.33 7.01
N GLY A 82 5.48 -7.26 7.91
CA GLY A 82 5.33 -6.95 9.34
C GLY A 82 6.58 -6.30 10.00
N HIS A 83 6.35 -5.60 11.12
CA HIS A 83 7.39 -4.87 11.86
C HIS A 83 7.91 -5.59 13.11
N GLN A 84 7.54 -6.85 13.32
CA GLN A 84 7.97 -7.61 14.52
C GLN A 84 9.39 -8.16 14.41
N GLY A 85 10.06 -7.94 13.27
CA GLY A 85 11.47 -8.26 13.07
C GLY A 85 11.74 -9.64 12.52
N TYR A 86 13.03 -9.96 12.51
CA TYR A 86 13.60 -11.20 11.97
C TYR A 86 13.03 -12.44 12.67
N ASN A 87 12.73 -13.49 11.91
CA ASN A 87 12.06 -14.72 12.32
C ASN A 87 10.62 -14.57 12.84
N ILE A 88 10.03 -13.37 12.80
CA ILE A 88 8.62 -13.16 13.14
C ILE A 88 7.84 -12.62 11.94
N SER A 89 8.28 -11.50 11.36
CA SER A 89 7.63 -10.87 10.21
C SER A 89 8.34 -11.12 8.88
N TYR A 90 9.61 -11.52 8.93
CA TYR A 90 10.39 -11.90 7.76
C TYR A 90 11.54 -12.83 8.16
N TYR A 91 12.14 -13.48 7.17
CA TYR A 91 13.42 -14.14 7.26
C TYR A 91 14.17 -13.96 5.95
N VAL A 92 15.45 -13.61 6.06
CA VAL A 92 16.41 -13.58 4.97
C VAL A 92 17.68 -14.28 5.43
N ALA A 93 18.39 -14.93 4.52
CA ALA A 93 19.56 -15.73 4.89
C ALA A 93 20.74 -14.84 5.33
N ASP A 94 20.95 -13.73 4.64
CA ASP A 94 21.98 -12.75 4.95
C ASP A 94 21.38 -11.57 5.73
N THR A 95 21.71 -11.50 7.02
CA THR A 95 21.30 -10.38 7.90
C THR A 95 22.40 -9.34 8.09
N THR A 96 23.54 -9.48 7.39
CA THR A 96 24.66 -8.52 7.44
C THR A 96 24.42 -7.34 6.51
N GLN A 97 23.71 -7.58 5.40
CA GLN A 97 23.28 -6.55 4.47
C GLN A 97 22.03 -5.82 4.98
N ARG A 98 21.81 -4.60 4.49
CA ARG A 98 20.64 -3.78 4.77
C ARG A 98 19.95 -3.43 3.47
N SER A 99 18.64 -3.22 3.51
CA SER A 99 17.90 -2.72 2.37
C SER A 99 18.49 -1.39 1.90
N GLU A 100 18.59 -1.21 0.59
CA GLU A 100 19.00 0.05 -0.01
C GLU A 100 17.86 1.09 0.05
N TYR A 101 16.61 0.63 -0.09
CA TYR A 101 15.41 1.47 -0.16
C TYR A 101 14.44 1.19 1.00
N TYR A 102 13.68 2.24 1.39
CA TYR A 102 12.59 2.28 2.37
C TYR A 102 12.93 1.79 3.79
N ARG A 103 13.12 0.50 4.02
CA ARG A 103 13.42 -0.09 5.34
C ARG A 103 14.91 -0.34 5.53
N VAL A 104 15.71 0.72 5.38
CA VAL A 104 17.19 0.68 5.37
C VAL A 104 17.86 0.19 6.66
N LYS A 105 17.09 -0.07 7.72
CA LYS A 105 17.57 -0.65 8.99
C LYS A 105 17.31 -2.15 9.08
N GLU A 106 16.64 -2.73 8.09
CA GLU A 106 16.30 -4.15 8.02
C GLU A 106 17.00 -4.82 6.83
N PRO A 107 17.22 -6.15 6.88
CA PRO A 107 17.99 -6.86 5.86
C PRO A 107 17.17 -7.35 4.65
N VAL A 108 15.85 -7.15 4.64
CA VAL A 108 15.01 -7.54 3.49
C VAL A 108 15.35 -6.64 2.31
N ARG A 109 15.73 -7.23 1.17
CA ARG A 109 16.08 -6.49 -0.04
C ARG A 109 14.84 -5.87 -0.65
N ILE A 110 14.79 -4.54 -0.68
CA ILE A 110 13.78 -3.76 -1.39
C ILE A 110 14.48 -3.06 -2.54
N GLU A 111 13.95 -3.22 -3.75
CA GLU A 111 14.45 -2.63 -5.00
C GLU A 111 13.38 -1.73 -5.62
N LEU A 112 13.78 -0.86 -6.56
CA LEU A 112 12.87 0.00 -7.30
C LEU A 112 12.34 -0.73 -8.54
N ILE A 113 11.03 -0.64 -8.80
CA ILE A 113 10.45 -1.10 -10.07
C ILE A 113 10.85 -0.14 -11.19
N ASP A 114 10.64 1.15 -10.96
CA ASP A 114 11.03 2.23 -11.87
C ASP A 114 11.72 3.34 -11.08
N PHE A 115 12.81 3.87 -11.63
CA PHE A 115 13.45 5.09 -11.15
C PHE A 115 13.15 6.24 -12.11
N VAL A 116 12.43 7.25 -11.61
CA VAL A 116 12.18 8.49 -12.35
C VAL A 116 12.87 9.62 -11.62
N GLU A 117 13.81 10.27 -12.30
CA GLU A 117 14.54 11.41 -11.77
C GLU A 117 13.57 12.53 -11.35
N ASN A 118 13.76 13.09 -10.15
CA ASN A 118 12.91 14.11 -9.54
C ASN A 118 11.50 13.66 -9.10
N GLN A 119 11.20 12.36 -9.11
CA GLN A 119 9.97 11.85 -8.50
C GLN A 119 10.17 11.62 -7.00
N PHE A 120 9.29 12.18 -6.17
CA PHE A 120 9.39 12.07 -4.70
C PHE A 120 8.98 10.68 -4.17
N TRP A 121 8.32 9.87 -5.00
CA TRP A 121 7.91 8.51 -4.67
C TRP A 121 8.41 7.53 -5.74
N SER A 122 8.75 6.32 -5.33
CA SER A 122 9.16 5.24 -6.23
C SER A 122 8.29 4.01 -6.01
N GLN A 123 7.98 3.31 -7.10
CA GLN A 123 7.44 1.96 -7.01
C GLN A 123 8.55 1.02 -6.57
N GLN A 124 8.22 0.10 -5.67
CA GLN A 124 9.17 -0.73 -4.97
C GLN A 124 8.68 -2.17 -4.96
N TYR A 125 9.60 -3.10 -4.74
CA TYR A 125 9.26 -4.49 -4.56
C TYR A 125 10.26 -5.17 -3.65
N VAL A 126 9.84 -6.28 -3.02
CA VAL A 126 10.71 -7.11 -2.18
C VAL A 126 11.28 -8.24 -3.01
N ARG A 127 12.61 -8.42 -2.94
CA ARG A 127 13.34 -9.47 -3.65
C ARG A 127 13.83 -10.55 -2.70
N LEU A 128 13.31 -11.76 -2.86
CA LEU A 128 13.58 -12.91 -2.00
C LEU A 128 14.17 -14.07 -2.78
N GLN A 129 15.18 -14.71 -2.21
CA GLN A 129 15.74 -15.96 -2.72
C GLN A 129 15.19 -17.17 -1.95
N LYS A 130 15.50 -18.38 -2.44
CA LYS A 130 15.10 -19.64 -1.82
C LYS A 130 15.25 -19.65 -0.29
N ALA A 131 14.20 -20.15 0.37
CA ALA A 131 13.98 -20.23 1.82
C ALA A 131 13.67 -18.90 2.53
N GLU A 132 13.81 -17.76 1.86
CA GLU A 132 13.44 -16.46 2.41
C GLU A 132 11.93 -16.23 2.36
N TRP A 133 11.43 -15.41 3.30
CA TRP A 133 10.02 -15.14 3.42
C TRP A 133 9.69 -13.79 4.05
N VAL A 134 8.51 -13.29 3.72
CA VAL A 134 7.87 -12.14 4.34
C VAL A 134 6.44 -12.49 4.73
N ALA A 135 5.94 -11.87 5.80
CA ALA A 135 4.60 -12.09 6.32
C ALA A 135 3.86 -10.78 6.58
N TYR A 136 2.54 -10.83 6.38
CA TYR A 136 1.63 -9.70 6.48
C TYR A 136 0.45 -10.09 7.34
N ASN A 137 0.06 -9.20 8.25
CA ASN A 137 -1.21 -9.31 8.97
C ASN A 137 -2.20 -8.32 8.39
N PHE A 138 -3.44 -8.75 8.26
CA PHE A 138 -4.56 -7.92 7.84
C PHE A 138 -5.83 -8.32 8.58
N GLU A 139 -6.78 -7.41 8.65
CA GLU A 139 -8.07 -7.58 9.32
C GLU A 139 -9.18 -7.84 8.29
N ASN A 140 -10.05 -8.80 8.56
CA ASN A 140 -11.28 -9.03 7.82
C ASN A 140 -12.45 -8.89 8.81
N PRO A 141 -12.97 -7.66 9.03
CA PRO A 141 -13.83 -7.36 10.20
C PRO A 141 -15.09 -8.23 10.28
N GLU A 142 -15.64 -8.52 9.11
CA GLU A 142 -16.73 -9.46 8.93
C GLU A 142 -16.25 -10.51 7.93
N LEU A 143 -16.79 -11.73 8.00
CA LEU A 143 -16.45 -12.75 7.02
C LEU A 143 -17.02 -12.36 5.66
N GLN A 144 -16.23 -11.63 4.88
CA GLN A 144 -16.47 -11.36 3.48
C GLN A 144 -15.60 -12.31 2.67
N SER A 145 -16.20 -13.01 1.70
CA SER A 145 -15.43 -13.77 0.73
C SER A 145 -14.61 -12.78 -0.10
N ALA A 146 -13.33 -13.11 -0.31
CA ALA A 146 -12.38 -12.22 -0.96
C ALA A 146 -11.54 -12.98 -1.99
N ARG A 147 -11.11 -12.25 -3.01
CA ARG A 147 -10.10 -12.70 -3.97
C ARG A 147 -8.75 -12.17 -3.53
N ILE A 148 -7.79 -13.07 -3.34
CA ILE A 148 -6.41 -12.70 -3.02
C ILE A 148 -5.57 -12.76 -4.30
N VAL A 149 -4.87 -11.68 -4.61
CA VAL A 149 -4.00 -11.58 -5.79
C VAL A 149 -2.60 -11.17 -5.34
N VAL A 150 -1.58 -11.87 -5.82
CA VAL A 150 -0.19 -11.54 -5.58
C VAL A 150 0.44 -11.11 -6.89
N ARG A 151 1.02 -9.91 -6.95
CA ARG A 151 1.79 -9.45 -8.11
C ARG A 151 3.26 -9.80 -7.93
N VAL A 152 3.79 -10.59 -8.87
CA VAL A 152 5.11 -11.21 -8.77
C VAL A 152 5.85 -11.21 -10.11
N LYS A 153 7.17 -11.34 -10.07
CA LYS A 153 8.02 -11.69 -11.22
C LYS A 153 9.10 -12.66 -10.78
N LYS A 154 9.60 -13.49 -11.71
CA LYS A 154 10.79 -14.30 -11.46
C LYS A 154 12.05 -13.47 -11.75
N GLU A 155 13.07 -13.63 -10.92
CA GLU A 155 14.40 -13.03 -11.13
C GLU A 155 15.41 -14.06 -11.67
N THR A 156 14.96 -15.31 -11.86
CA THR A 156 15.75 -16.46 -12.30
C THR A 156 14.93 -17.30 -13.28
N ASP A 157 15.57 -18.21 -14.02
CA ASP A 157 14.92 -19.00 -15.08
C ASP A 157 13.67 -19.77 -14.59
N SER A 158 13.76 -20.32 -13.38
CA SER A 158 12.69 -21.02 -12.68
C SER A 158 12.55 -20.50 -11.26
N ALA A 159 11.33 -20.11 -10.90
CA ALA A 159 11.03 -19.65 -9.57
C ALA A 159 9.67 -20.17 -9.08
N ALA A 160 9.60 -20.51 -7.80
CA ALA A 160 8.39 -20.96 -7.14
C ALA A 160 8.34 -20.45 -5.70
N PHE A 161 7.14 -20.25 -5.19
CA PHE A 161 6.91 -19.87 -3.80
C PHE A 161 5.71 -20.59 -3.21
N ILE A 162 5.69 -20.67 -1.90
CA ILE A 162 4.52 -21.03 -1.12
C ILE A 162 3.80 -19.74 -0.72
N PHE A 163 2.53 -19.65 -1.08
CA PHE A 163 1.59 -18.74 -0.44
C PHE A 163 0.95 -19.48 0.73
N SER A 164 0.94 -18.85 1.91
CA SER A 164 0.21 -19.37 3.06
C SER A 164 -0.77 -18.35 3.60
N LEU A 165 -2.01 -18.79 3.84
CA LEU A 165 -3.06 -18.05 4.53
C LEU A 165 -3.41 -18.78 5.81
N ASN A 166 -3.18 -18.14 6.96
CA ASN A 166 -3.46 -18.71 8.28
C ASN A 166 -2.86 -20.12 8.51
N GLY A 167 -1.73 -20.43 7.87
CA GLY A 167 -1.04 -21.72 7.96
C GLY A 167 -1.44 -22.76 6.91
N ALA A 168 -2.58 -22.59 6.23
CA ALA A 168 -2.86 -23.35 5.01
C ALA A 168 -1.90 -22.87 3.91
N ALA A 169 -1.31 -23.78 3.14
CA ALA A 169 -0.21 -23.47 2.24
C ALA A 169 -0.40 -24.14 0.87
N GLU A 170 -0.14 -23.37 -0.18
CA GLU A 170 -0.17 -23.84 -1.56
C GLU A 170 1.05 -23.32 -2.32
N THR A 171 1.57 -24.13 -3.25
CA THR A 171 2.76 -23.80 -4.04
C THR A 171 2.35 -23.25 -5.40
N TYR A 172 2.97 -22.14 -5.79
CA TYR A 172 2.78 -21.48 -7.08
C TYR A 172 4.10 -21.38 -7.83
N THR A 173 4.04 -21.58 -9.15
CA THR A 173 5.17 -21.34 -10.05
C THR A 173 5.03 -19.98 -10.72
N VAL A 174 6.13 -19.26 -10.90
CA VAL A 174 6.13 -17.95 -11.54
C VAL A 174 6.56 -18.09 -13.00
N GLY A 175 5.61 -17.93 -13.92
CA GLY A 175 5.81 -18.20 -15.34
C GLY A 175 6.51 -17.07 -16.11
N GLY A 176 6.19 -15.82 -15.81
CA GLY A 176 6.66 -14.63 -16.52
C GLY A 176 7.97 -14.05 -15.97
N ALA A 177 8.82 -13.54 -16.87
CA ALA A 177 9.97 -12.69 -16.51
C ALA A 177 9.53 -11.25 -16.16
N ASP A 178 8.42 -10.81 -16.75
CA ASP A 178 7.74 -9.56 -16.37
C ASP A 178 6.74 -9.79 -15.24
N TRP A 179 6.28 -8.68 -14.65
CA TRP A 179 5.24 -8.67 -13.63
C TRP A 179 3.97 -9.40 -14.10
N MET A 180 3.54 -10.37 -13.30
CA MET A 180 2.31 -11.12 -13.49
C MET A 180 1.51 -11.17 -12.19
N GLU A 181 0.22 -11.48 -12.31
CA GLU A 181 -0.69 -11.64 -11.18
C GLU A 181 -1.04 -13.12 -10.99
N ILE A 182 -0.95 -13.60 -9.75
CA ILE A 182 -1.36 -14.94 -9.35
C ILE A 182 -2.53 -14.80 -8.40
N VAL A 183 -3.64 -15.45 -8.74
CA VAL A 183 -4.79 -15.57 -7.83
C VAL A 183 -4.47 -16.69 -6.84
N ALA A 184 -4.32 -16.33 -5.57
CA ALA A 184 -3.96 -17.25 -4.51
C ALA A 184 -5.20 -17.83 -3.81
N ASP A 185 -5.06 -19.01 -3.21
CA ASP A 185 -6.13 -19.65 -2.46
C ASP A 185 -6.57 -18.81 -1.25
N ALA A 186 -7.85 -18.49 -1.21
CA ALA A 186 -8.49 -17.73 -0.16
C ALA A 186 -9.36 -18.60 0.78
N SER A 187 -9.33 -19.94 0.62
CA SER A 187 -10.18 -20.87 1.38
C SER A 187 -10.00 -20.78 2.91
N GLY A 188 -8.81 -20.41 3.37
CA GLY A 188 -8.46 -20.25 4.78
C GLY A 188 -8.85 -18.90 5.41
N LEU A 189 -9.55 -18.02 4.68
CA LEU A 189 -9.92 -16.69 5.16
C LEU A 189 -10.94 -16.78 6.29
N LYS A 190 -10.72 -16.01 7.37
CA LYS A 190 -11.61 -15.98 8.55
C LYS A 190 -12.00 -14.54 8.92
N PRO A 191 -13.08 -14.31 9.69
CA PRO A 191 -13.30 -13.02 10.29
C PRO A 191 -12.20 -12.70 11.32
N GLY A 192 -11.93 -11.42 11.54
CA GLY A 192 -10.87 -10.97 12.41
C GLY A 192 -9.50 -10.90 11.73
N GLN A 193 -8.46 -11.09 12.52
CA GLN A 193 -7.07 -11.04 12.06
C GLN A 193 -6.69 -12.28 11.23
N ASN A 194 -6.09 -12.04 10.07
CA ASN A 194 -5.55 -13.03 9.16
C ASN A 194 -4.05 -12.79 8.92
N THR A 195 -3.32 -13.85 8.57
CA THR A 195 -1.90 -13.77 8.24
C THR A 195 -1.64 -14.37 6.86
N ILE A 196 -0.96 -13.61 6.00
CA ILE A 196 -0.41 -14.07 4.74
C ILE A 196 1.10 -14.23 4.89
N LYS A 197 1.67 -15.30 4.36
CA LYS A 197 3.12 -15.51 4.28
C LYS A 197 3.52 -15.93 2.87
N LEU A 198 4.53 -15.28 2.31
CA LEU A 198 5.11 -15.60 1.01
C LEU A 198 6.51 -16.17 1.24
N THR A 199 6.74 -17.42 0.87
CA THR A 199 8.01 -18.12 1.08
C THR A 199 8.57 -18.65 -0.22
N VAL A 200 9.75 -18.19 -0.64
CA VAL A 200 10.37 -18.67 -1.89
C VAL A 200 10.90 -20.09 -1.69
N THR A 201 10.50 -21.02 -2.54
CA THR A 201 10.92 -22.43 -2.48
C THR A 201 11.94 -22.78 -3.55
N ASN A 202 11.95 -22.05 -4.66
CA ASN A 202 12.90 -22.20 -5.75
C ASN A 202 13.25 -20.86 -6.39
N GLY A 203 14.51 -20.70 -6.79
CA GLY A 203 15.01 -19.51 -7.48
C GLY A 203 14.96 -18.24 -6.63
N GLU A 204 14.70 -17.13 -7.31
CA GLU A 204 14.54 -15.80 -6.75
C GLU A 204 13.31 -15.11 -7.36
N ILE A 205 12.55 -14.41 -6.53
CA ILE A 205 11.26 -13.81 -6.86
C ILE A 205 11.22 -12.36 -6.38
N GLY A 206 10.71 -11.48 -7.24
CA GLY A 206 10.25 -10.15 -6.86
C GLY A 206 8.76 -10.17 -6.54
N PHE A 207 8.38 -9.70 -5.35
CA PHE A 207 7.00 -9.49 -4.93
C PHE A 207 6.71 -7.99 -4.89
N ASP A 208 5.70 -7.53 -5.61
CA ASP A 208 5.29 -6.12 -5.63
C ASP A 208 4.23 -5.85 -4.57
N TRP A 209 3.09 -6.55 -4.61
CA TRP A 209 2.04 -6.40 -3.62
C TRP A 209 1.16 -7.65 -3.47
N VAL A 210 0.34 -7.63 -2.42
CA VAL A 210 -0.78 -8.54 -2.20
C VAL A 210 -2.07 -7.73 -2.09
N ASP A 211 -3.02 -8.01 -2.97
CA ASP A 211 -4.37 -7.47 -2.93
C ASP A 211 -5.31 -8.45 -2.25
N ILE A 212 -6.16 -7.92 -1.38
CA ILE A 212 -7.33 -8.61 -0.84
C ILE A 212 -8.54 -7.82 -1.33
N LEU A 213 -9.18 -8.34 -2.38
CA LEU A 213 -10.28 -7.68 -3.08
C LEU A 213 -11.61 -8.33 -2.69
N PRO A 214 -12.73 -7.59 -2.71
CA PRO A 214 -14.05 -8.21 -2.64
C PRO A 214 -14.22 -9.16 -3.85
N ASN A 215 -14.95 -10.26 -3.64
CA ASN A 215 -15.36 -11.14 -4.74
C ASN A 215 -16.39 -10.48 -5.67
#